data_AF-D0GIH0-F1
#
_entry.id   AF-D0GIH0-F1
#
_cell.length_a   1.000
_cell.length_b   1.000
_cell.length_c   1.000
_cell.angle_alpha   90.00
_cell.angle_beta   90.00
_cell.angle_gamma   90.00
#
_symmetry.space_group_name_H-M   'P 1'
#
loop_
_entity.id
_entity.type
_entity.pdbx_description
1 polymer ?
#
loop_
_entity_poly.entity_id
_entity_poly.type
_entity_poly.pdbx_seq_one_letter_code
_entity_poly.pdbx_strand_id
1 'polypeptide(L)' 'MENNEKRGGIRKGAGRKPTGRERDKTISFKVTEDEREYIYKVLDKIGGKRTESILKLLKKYEKE' A
#
# COMPACT_ATOMS: atom_id res chain seq x y z
N MET A 1 39.10 21.56 18.57
CA MET A 1 38.25 20.41 18.94
C MET A 1 37.00 20.51 18.09
N GLU A 2 36.85 19.62 17.11
CA GLU A 2 35.73 19.66 16.16
C GLU A 2 34.43 19.21 16.83
N ASN A 3 33.39 20.02 16.66
CA ASN A 3 32.06 19.84 17.25
C ASN A 3 31.36 18.64 16.62
N ASN A 4 31.22 17.54 17.37
CA ASN A 4 30.70 16.25 16.90
C ASN A 4 29.24 15.98 17.34
N GLU A 5 28.44 17.03 17.52
CA GLU A 5 27.03 16.92 17.95
C GLU A 5 26.04 17.41 16.89
N LYS A 6 26.03 16.76 15.72
CA LYS A 6 24.87 16.87 14.81
C LYS A 6 23.92 15.69 15.05
N ARG A 7 22.83 15.95 15.79
CA ARG A 7 21.65 15.05 15.86
C ARG A 7 21.03 14.93 14.46
N GLY A 8 21.51 13.99 13.65
CA GLY A 8 21.01 13.79 12.28
C GLY A 8 21.92 13.04 11.31
N GLY A 9 23.00 12.40 11.77
CA GLY A 9 23.83 11.57 10.89
C GLY A 9 23.02 10.37 10.35
N ILE A 10 22.90 10.27 9.02
CA ILE A 10 22.37 9.09 8.34
C ILE A 10 23.25 7.90 8.76
N ARG A 11 22.76 7.07 9.69
CA ARG A 11 23.49 5.86 10.06
C ARG A 11 23.53 4.96 8.82
N LYS A 12 24.71 4.51 8.39
CA LYS A 12 24.82 3.47 7.34
C LYS A 12 24.00 2.25 7.80
N GLY A 13 22.93 1.94 7.08
CA GLY A 13 21.97 0.88 7.45
C GLY A 13 20.67 1.36 8.13
N ALA A 14 20.53 2.65 8.45
CA ALA A 14 19.25 3.24 8.86
C ALA A 14 18.45 3.66 7.62
N GLY A 15 17.76 2.69 7.05
CA GLY A 15 16.77 2.86 6.00
C GLY A 15 15.83 1.66 6.01
N ARG A 16 14.59 1.85 5.57
CA ARG A 16 13.69 0.71 5.35
C ARG A 16 14.31 -0.13 4.23
N LYS A 17 14.67 -1.39 4.50
CA LYS A 17 15.09 -2.32 3.43
C LYS A 17 14.05 -2.25 2.31
N PRO A 18 14.45 -2.08 1.04
CA PRO A 18 13.49 -2.15 -0.05
C PRO A 18 12.88 -3.55 -0.02
N THR A 19 11.64 -3.64 0.45
CA THR A 19 10.81 -4.82 0.21
C THR A 19 10.59 -4.81 -1.29
N GLY A 20 11.30 -5.66 -2.05
CA GLY A 20 11.44 -5.61 -3.53
C GLY A 20 10.16 -5.68 -4.38
N ARG A 21 9.00 -5.31 -3.82
CA ARG A 21 7.78 -4.94 -4.54
C ARG A 21 7.80 -3.45 -4.85
N GLU A 22 8.12 -3.12 -6.09
CA GLU A 22 7.82 -1.80 -6.64
C GLU A 22 6.34 -1.74 -7.02
N ARG A 23 5.61 -0.83 -6.38
CA ARG A 23 4.24 -0.44 -6.77
C ARG A 23 4.31 1.00 -7.26
N ASP A 24 4.70 1.15 -8.51
CA ASP A 24 4.94 2.41 -9.21
C ASP A 24 3.71 2.91 -9.99
N LYS A 25 2.70 2.05 -10.17
CA LYS A 25 1.50 2.32 -10.97
C LYS A 25 0.26 2.48 -10.11
N THR A 26 -0.62 3.40 -10.52
CA THR A 26 -1.90 3.70 -9.86
C THR A 26 -3.07 3.40 -10.80
N ILE A 27 -4.14 2.83 -10.25
CA ILE A 27 -5.44 2.68 -10.92
C ILE A 27 -6.42 3.59 -10.18
N SER A 28 -7.04 4.51 -10.91
CA SER A 28 -8.01 5.47 -10.38
C SER A 28 -9.22 5.56 -11.30
N PHE A 29 -10.41 5.54 -10.71
CA PHE A 29 -11.67 5.70 -11.40
C PHE A 29 -12.61 6.54 -10.52
N LYS A 30 -13.51 7.29 -11.14
CA LYS A 30 -14.51 8.09 -10.42
C LYS A 30 -15.68 7.20 -10.05
N VAL A 31 -16.14 7.34 -8.82
CA VAL A 31 -17.29 6.62 -8.26
C VAL A 31 -18.15 7.60 -7.47
N THR A 32 -19.40 7.21 -7.23
CA THR A 32 -20.27 7.89 -6.27
C THR A 32 -19.85 7.58 -4.82
N GLU A 33 -20.37 8.34 -3.87
CA GLU A 33 -20.12 8.12 -2.44
C GLU A 33 -20.62 6.71 -2.00
N ASP A 34 -21.80 6.32 -2.47
CA ASP A 34 -22.43 5.03 -2.18
C ASP A 34 -21.61 3.86 -2.74
N GLU A 35 -21.12 3.98 -3.97
CA GLU A 35 -20.23 2.99 -4.60
C GLU A 35 -18.90 2.87 -3.82
N ARG A 36 -18.34 4.00 -3.38
CA ARG A 36 -17.11 4.01 -2.59
C ARG A 36 -17.30 3.29 -1.26
N GLU A 37 -18.38 3.59 -0.55
CA GLU A 37 -18.71 2.91 0.71
C GLU A 37 -18.90 1.41 0.51
N TYR A 38 -19.63 1.04 -0.55
CA TYR A 38 -19.87 -0.36 -0.88
C TYR A 38 -18.55 -1.10 -1.14
N ILE A 39 -17.68 -0.52 -1.98
CA ILE A 39 -16.36 -1.08 -2.27
C ILE A 39 -15.57 -1.27 -0.97
N TYR A 40 -15.50 -0.27 -0.09
CA TYR A 40 -14.78 -0.40 1.17
C TYR A 40 -15.36 -1.47 2.09
N LYS A 41 -16.69 -1.55 2.23
CA LYS A 41 -17.35 -2.61 3.00
C LYS A 41 -17.01 -4.01 2.46
N VAL A 42 -16.94 -4.18 1.14
CA VAL A 42 -16.54 -5.46 0.51
C VAL A 42 -15.07 -5.78 0.78
N LEU A 43 -14.17 -4.81 0.62
CA LEU A 43 -12.74 -5.02 0.83
C LEU A 43 -12.41 -5.33 2.29
N ASP A 44 -13.08 -4.68 3.24
CA ASP A 44 -12.87 -4.91 4.67
C ASP A 44 -13.34 -6.32 5.09
N LYS A 45 -14.41 -6.86 4.48
CA LYS A 45 -14.87 -8.25 4.70
C LYS A 45 -13.85 -9.30 4.25
N ILE A 46 -13.07 -9.03 3.21
CA ILE A 46 -12.04 -9.95 2.70
C ILE A 46 -10.83 -10.00 3.65
N GLY A 47 -10.58 -8.90 4.37
CA GLY A 47 -9.44 -8.75 5.26
C GLY A 47 -8.12 -8.48 4.54
N GLY A 48 -7.12 -8.00 5.29
CA GLY A 48 -5.80 -7.66 4.77
C GLY A 48 -5.69 -6.23 4.22
N LYS A 49 -4.66 -5.97 3.40
CA LYS A 49 -4.51 -4.67 2.75
C LYS A 49 -5.51 -4.57 1.59
N ARG A 50 -6.20 -3.42 1.45
CA ARG A 50 -7.17 -3.16 0.37
C ARG A 50 -6.71 -3.61 -1.02
N THR A 51 -5.44 -3.36 -1.38
CA THR A 51 -4.89 -3.80 -2.66
C THR A 51 -4.86 -5.32 -2.81
N GLU A 52 -4.55 -6.06 -1.74
CA GLU A 52 -4.53 -7.53 -1.75
C GLU A 52 -5.95 -8.08 -1.85
N SER A 53 -6.90 -7.45 -1.14
CA SER A 53 -8.32 -7.79 -1.18
C SER A 53 -8.89 -7.60 -2.60
N ILE A 54 -8.57 -6.49 -3.27
CA ILE A 54 -8.93 -6.24 -4.68
C ILE A 54 -8.35 -7.32 -5.59
N LEU A 55 -7.04 -7.61 -5.47
CA LEU A 55 -6.38 -8.62 -6.30
C LEU A 55 -6.96 -10.02 -6.10
N LYS A 56 -7.35 -10.37 -4.87
CA LYS A 56 -8.00 -11.65 -4.57
C LYS A 56 -9.37 -11.76 -5.22
N LEU A 57 -10.15 -10.67 -5.22
CA LEU A 57 -11.46 -10.61 -5.86
C LEU A 57 -11.33 -10.75 -7.38
N LEU A 58 -10.44 -9.98 -8.02
CA LEU A 58 -10.22 -10.06 -9.47
C LEU A 58 -9.73 -11.45 -9.91
N LYS A 59 -8.80 -12.07 -9.17
CA LYS A 59 -8.33 -13.44 -9.47
C LYS A 59 -9.41 -14.50 -9.33
N LYS A 60 -10.43 -14.27 -8.49
CA LYS A 60 -11.56 -15.19 -8.37
C LYS A 60 -12.42 -15.13 -9.62
N TYR A 61 -12.75 -13.91 -10.08
CA TYR A 61 -13.51 -13.69 -11.30
C TYR A 61 -12.80 -14.17 -12.57
N GLU A 62 -11.46 -14.11 -12.63
CA GLU A 62 -10.69 -14.61 -13.78
C GLU A 62 -10.71 -16.15 -13.89
N LYS A 63 -10.97 -16.86 -12.77
CA LYS A 63 -10.98 -18.33 -12.71
C LYS A 63 -12.37 -18.95 -12.91
N GLU A 64 -13.42 -18.12 -12.87
CA GLU A 64 -14.78 -18.49 -13.26
C GLU A 64 -14.96 -18.36 -14.78
#